data_AF-A0A923INZ8-F1
#
_entry.id   AF-A0A923INZ8-F1
#
_cell.length_a   1.000
_cell.length_b   1.000
_cell.length_c   1.000
_cell.angle_alpha   90.00
_cell.angle_beta   90.00
_cell.angle_gamma   90.00
#
_symmetry.space_group_name_H-M   'P 1'
#
loop_
_entity.id
_entity.type
_entity.pdbx_description
1 polymer ?
#
loop_
_entity_poly.entity_id
_entity_poly.type
_entity_poly.pdbx_seq_one_letter_code
_entity_poly.pdbx_strand_id
1 'polypeptide(L)'
;MVATLGGRKSTAPCQEACPAGIDVPRYIRHVRNGQFSEALAVILERIPFPSVCGYACVHPCESKCSRLQFDEAVAIRMLKRAAAEKGGKSPVRIAKRPSTGKRVAVIGSGPCGLTAAYYLNGQGHAVTLFEALALPGGMLRYGIPEYRLPEEILDREIFQILASGIEIFTRMPISSAAALREKGFDAVLVATGAWKPAKMGIPGEDSQKVIEGLFFLRQVNEGKAPEIGRKVIIVGGGNTAIDASRTSIRLGAKVVQLYRRTRAEIPAASEEIIEAIEEGVDLQYLTAPVKIGNGQVTCIRMRLGEPEANGRRAPVPVVGSEFVLQFDTLIMAIGQSADAASVHIEGEKNGTVRVDLDNLATPQKGIFAAGDAVNGPSTIIQAIAQGRLACTSIDRFLGGSGNIPESLSGESDTAPPETAPRGAAKQAVRTIGLKRRCTTFDPVERTYGGKAAIAEATRCLSCDLRSFDVIINGLICKDCGYCQEVCSLTIFEQSADFNPSGYKPAVAVHTDQCTGCLRCLYICPDFAITIQEKKAGA
;
A
#
# COMPACT_ATOMS: atom_id res chain seq x y z
N MET A 1 -26.47 21.75 18.54
CA MET A 1 -25.14 22.35 18.36
C MET A 1 -24.14 21.22 18.48
N VAL A 2 -23.54 20.81 17.37
CA VAL A 2 -22.53 19.75 17.34
C VAL A 2 -21.26 20.35 17.91
N ALA A 3 -20.86 19.94 19.11
CA ALA A 3 -19.58 20.32 19.66
C ALA A 3 -18.49 19.68 18.80
N THR A 4 -17.86 20.49 17.96
CA THR A 4 -16.57 20.14 17.35
C THR A 4 -15.59 19.91 18.49
N LEU A 5 -15.34 18.64 18.80
CA LEU A 5 -14.28 18.24 19.73
C LEU A 5 -12.98 18.81 19.17
N GLY A 6 -12.46 19.84 19.84
CA GLY A 6 -11.18 20.48 19.53
C GLY A 6 -10.03 19.51 19.75
N GLY A 7 -9.82 18.63 18.78
CA GLY A 7 -8.61 17.83 18.61
C GLY A 7 -7.53 18.62 17.88
N ARG A 8 -6.34 18.01 17.78
CA ARG A 8 -5.13 18.54 17.16
C ARG A 8 -5.37 19.29 15.84
N LYS A 9 -4.57 20.35 15.60
CA LYS A 9 -4.43 20.97 14.26
C LYS A 9 -3.71 20.07 13.24
N SER A 10 -3.19 18.91 13.65
CA SER A 10 -2.44 17.97 12.81
C SER A 10 -3.22 16.67 12.55
N THR A 11 -3.30 16.30 11.27
CA THR A 11 -3.80 15.00 10.79
C THR A 11 -3.09 13.84 11.50
N ALA A 12 -3.80 12.77 11.85
CA ALA A 12 -3.16 11.62 12.49
C ALA A 12 -2.07 11.01 11.59
N PRO A 13 -0.93 10.56 12.15
CA PRO A 13 0.16 9.97 11.35
C PRO A 13 -0.26 8.79 10.47
N CYS A 14 -1.24 8.00 10.93
CA CYS A 14 -1.77 6.88 10.14
C CYS A 14 -2.65 7.32 8.95
N GLN A 15 -3.33 8.47 9.05
CA GLN A 15 -4.10 9.07 7.97
C GLN A 15 -3.16 9.76 6.97
N GLU A 16 -2.18 10.51 7.46
CA GLU A 16 -1.15 11.17 6.63
C GLU A 16 -0.34 10.15 5.83
N ALA A 17 0.07 9.04 6.47
CA ALA A 17 0.81 7.97 5.81
C ALA A 17 -0.01 7.17 4.79
N CYS A 18 -1.34 7.31 4.77
CA CYS A 18 -2.19 6.66 3.80
C CYS A 18 -2.25 7.51 2.52
N PRO A 19 -1.77 7.03 1.36
CA PRO A 19 -1.81 7.84 0.13
C PRO A 19 -3.21 8.28 -0.29
N ALA A 20 -4.24 7.50 0.04
CA ALA A 20 -5.63 7.85 -0.22
C ALA A 20 -6.27 8.75 0.86
N GLY A 21 -5.54 9.09 1.94
CA GLY A 21 -6.00 9.99 3.00
C GLY A 21 -7.19 9.47 3.81
N ILE A 22 -7.34 8.14 3.94
CA ILE A 22 -8.42 7.51 4.72
C ILE A 22 -8.34 7.98 6.17
N ASP A 23 -9.45 8.42 6.74
CA ASP A 23 -9.58 8.77 8.16
C ASP A 23 -9.53 7.51 9.03
N VAL A 24 -8.29 7.04 9.26
CA VAL A 24 -8.01 5.83 10.03
C VAL A 24 -8.54 5.91 11.46
N PRO A 25 -8.28 6.98 12.23
CA PRO A 25 -8.82 7.08 13.57
C PRO A 25 -10.34 6.98 13.61
N ARG A 26 -11.06 7.63 12.70
CA ARG A 26 -12.53 7.67 12.71
C ARG A 26 -13.17 6.32 12.49
N TYR A 27 -12.76 5.56 11.47
CA TYR A 27 -13.36 4.22 11.29
C TYR A 27 -12.94 3.26 12.40
N ILE A 28 -11.75 3.41 13.00
CA ILE A 28 -11.34 2.58 14.13
C ILE A 28 -12.21 2.87 15.36
N ARG A 29 -12.59 4.14 15.61
CA ARG A 29 -13.57 4.47 16.66
C ARG A 29 -14.91 3.77 16.44
N HIS A 30 -15.41 3.76 15.21
CA HIS A 30 -16.62 3.00 14.88
C HIS A 30 -16.45 1.49 15.12
N VAL A 31 -15.33 0.90 14.71
CA VAL A 31 -15.05 -0.53 14.98
C VAL A 31 -14.99 -0.82 16.48
N ARG A 32 -14.37 0.07 17.27
CA ARG A 32 -14.32 -0.04 18.75
C ARG A 32 -15.72 -0.10 19.36
N ASN A 33 -16.69 0.59 18.76
CA ASN A 33 -18.09 0.60 19.21
C ASN A 33 -18.94 -0.53 18.61
N GLY A 34 -18.36 -1.41 17.79
CA GLY A 34 -19.10 -2.44 17.06
C GLY A 34 -19.92 -1.90 15.87
N GLN A 35 -19.73 -0.63 15.49
CA GLN A 35 -20.40 0.06 14.38
C GLN A 35 -19.69 -0.23 13.05
N PHE A 36 -19.70 -1.48 12.60
CA PHE A 36 -18.93 -1.90 11.43
C PHE A 36 -19.43 -1.28 10.12
N SER A 37 -20.73 -0.97 10.01
CA SER A 37 -21.34 -0.36 8.82
C SER A 37 -20.89 1.08 8.63
N GLU A 38 -20.82 1.84 9.74
CA GLU A 38 -20.35 3.21 9.81
C GLU A 38 -18.84 3.26 9.56
N ALA A 39 -18.08 2.33 10.15
CA ALA A 39 -16.66 2.17 9.84
C ALA A 39 -16.42 1.94 8.34
N LEU A 40 -17.22 1.08 7.71
CA LEU A 40 -17.16 0.83 6.28
C LEU A 40 -17.52 2.08 5.45
N ALA A 41 -18.54 2.84 5.86
CA ALA A 41 -18.92 4.10 5.20
C ALA A 41 -17.77 5.14 5.23
N VAL A 42 -17.08 5.30 6.37
CA VAL A 42 -15.89 6.16 6.49
C VAL A 42 -14.79 5.73 5.50
N ILE A 43 -14.53 4.43 5.37
CA ILE A 43 -13.51 3.92 4.43
C ILE A 43 -13.91 4.23 2.97
N LEU A 44 -15.18 4.08 2.63
CA LEU A 44 -15.73 4.26 1.28
C LEU A 44 -15.68 5.72 0.77
N GLU A 45 -15.56 6.71 1.66
CA GLU A 45 -15.36 8.11 1.27
C GLU A 45 -14.06 8.31 0.46
N ARG A 46 -13.04 7.53 0.80
CA ARG A 46 -11.69 7.69 0.26
C ARG A 46 -11.29 6.60 -0.72
N ILE A 47 -11.83 5.38 -0.59
CA ILE A 47 -11.48 4.27 -1.49
C ILE A 47 -12.70 3.47 -1.92
N PRO A 48 -12.79 3.02 -3.19
CA PRO A 48 -13.87 2.13 -3.64
C PRO A 48 -13.56 0.63 -3.40
N PHE A 49 -12.42 0.32 -2.76
CA PHE A 49 -11.86 -1.03 -2.61
C PHE A 49 -11.58 -1.40 -1.13
N PRO A 50 -12.55 -1.28 -0.20
CA PRO A 50 -12.31 -1.53 1.23
C PRO A 50 -11.85 -2.97 1.52
N SER A 51 -12.46 -3.97 0.88
CA SER A 51 -12.13 -5.39 1.02
C SER A 51 -10.76 -5.66 0.42
N VAL A 52 -10.52 -5.32 -0.86
CA VAL A 52 -9.20 -5.51 -1.49
C VAL A 52 -8.08 -4.88 -0.64
N CYS A 53 -8.28 -3.66 -0.11
CA CYS A 53 -7.29 -3.03 0.78
C CYS A 53 -7.21 -3.67 2.17
N GLY A 54 -8.23 -4.38 2.64
CA GLY A 54 -8.17 -5.20 3.85
C GLY A 54 -7.41 -6.50 3.65
N TYR A 55 -7.42 -7.05 2.43
CA TYR A 55 -6.72 -8.29 2.08
C TYR A 55 -5.26 -8.03 1.68
N ALA A 56 -4.99 -7.11 0.76
CA ALA A 56 -3.70 -7.04 0.07
C ALA A 56 -2.91 -5.71 0.22
N CYS A 57 -3.37 -4.76 1.05
CA CYS A 57 -2.66 -3.50 1.24
C CYS A 57 -1.34 -3.69 2.01
N VAL A 58 -0.29 -2.96 1.61
CA VAL A 58 1.00 -2.89 2.33
C VAL A 58 0.98 -1.98 3.56
N HIS A 59 -0.21 -1.49 3.94
CA HIS A 59 -0.49 -0.87 5.24
C HIS A 59 0.52 0.20 5.73
N PRO A 60 0.88 1.22 4.91
CA PRO A 60 1.83 2.27 5.32
C PRO A 60 1.36 3.04 6.57
N CYS A 61 0.05 3.09 6.78
CA CYS A 61 -0.59 3.62 7.99
C CYS A 61 -0.15 2.94 9.30
N GLU A 62 0.18 1.64 9.28
CA GLU A 62 0.69 0.94 10.47
C GLU A 62 2.16 1.31 10.74
N SER A 63 2.95 1.54 9.70
CA SER A 63 4.38 1.89 9.82
C SER A 63 4.62 3.26 10.48
N LYS A 64 3.61 4.13 10.45
CA LYS A 64 3.63 5.46 11.08
C LYS A 64 2.71 5.56 12.28
N CYS A 65 2.14 4.45 12.76
CA CYS A 65 1.22 4.48 13.89
C CYS A 65 1.91 5.04 15.14
N SER A 66 1.33 6.07 15.77
CA SER A 66 1.79 6.66 17.03
C SER A 66 2.04 5.65 18.14
N ARG A 67 1.37 4.49 18.08
CA ARG A 67 1.47 3.42 19.06
C ARG A 67 2.80 2.65 19.01
N LEU A 68 3.57 2.74 17.92
CA LEU A 68 4.92 2.19 17.82
C LEU A 68 5.87 2.78 18.88
N GLN A 69 5.55 3.97 19.41
CA GLN A 69 6.25 4.57 20.56
C GLN A 69 5.91 3.90 21.90
N PHE A 70 5.16 2.80 21.92
CA PHE A 70 4.84 2.05 23.12
C PHE A 70 5.20 0.59 22.93
N ASP A 71 4.55 -0.04 21.96
CA ASP A 71 4.61 -1.46 21.64
C ASP A 71 4.42 -1.64 20.12
N GLU A 72 3.41 -2.39 19.68
CA GLU A 72 3.11 -2.61 18.27
C GLU A 72 2.02 -1.68 17.74
N ALA A 73 2.07 -1.41 16.43
CA ALA A 73 1.01 -0.71 15.73
C ALA A 73 -0.35 -1.40 15.92
N VAL A 74 -1.41 -0.59 15.83
CA VAL A 74 -2.77 -1.12 15.67
C VAL A 74 -2.82 -1.88 14.33
N ALA A 75 -3.49 -3.03 14.28
CA ALA A 75 -3.68 -3.82 13.06
C ALA A 75 -4.72 -3.17 12.12
N ILE A 76 -4.42 -1.95 11.66
CA ILE A 76 -5.27 -1.07 10.85
C ILE A 76 -5.79 -1.80 9.60
N ARG A 77 -4.96 -2.57 8.88
CA ARG A 77 -5.38 -3.37 7.72
C ARG A 77 -6.45 -4.40 8.09
N MET A 78 -6.24 -5.11 9.20
CA MET A 78 -7.17 -6.15 9.66
C MET A 78 -8.47 -5.56 10.20
N LEU A 79 -8.43 -4.38 10.84
CA LEU A 79 -9.63 -3.64 11.22
C LEU A 79 -10.42 -3.17 9.99
N LYS A 80 -9.73 -2.72 8.93
CA LYS A 80 -10.36 -2.40 7.65
C LYS A 80 -11.05 -3.62 7.03
N ARG A 81 -10.38 -4.79 7.02
CA ARG A 81 -10.98 -6.05 6.57
C ARG A 81 -12.21 -6.44 7.40
N ALA A 82 -12.13 -6.30 8.72
CA ALA A 82 -13.25 -6.57 9.61
C ALA A 82 -14.44 -5.62 9.34
N ALA A 83 -14.19 -4.33 9.12
CA ALA A 83 -15.22 -3.37 8.72
C ALA A 83 -15.87 -3.75 7.37
N ALA A 84 -15.06 -4.09 6.36
CA ALA A 84 -15.55 -4.49 5.04
C ALA A 84 -16.41 -5.77 5.06
N GLU A 85 -16.05 -6.77 5.86
CA GLU A 85 -16.79 -8.03 5.91
C GLU A 85 -18.01 -7.99 6.85
N LYS A 86 -17.95 -7.18 7.92
CA LYS A 86 -19.03 -7.12 8.93
C LYS A 86 -19.99 -5.94 8.75
N GLY A 87 -19.58 -4.90 8.03
CA GLY A 87 -20.40 -3.70 7.76
C GLY A 87 -21.54 -3.94 6.77
N GLY A 88 -21.71 -5.18 6.29
CA GLY A 88 -22.79 -5.56 5.39
C GLY A 88 -22.71 -4.89 4.02
N LYS A 89 -23.83 -4.90 3.30
CA LYS A 89 -23.98 -4.13 2.06
C LYS A 89 -24.20 -2.68 2.47
N SER A 90 -23.14 -1.88 2.58
CA SER A 90 -23.30 -0.45 2.86
C SER A 90 -24.25 0.16 1.80
N PRO A 91 -25.43 0.70 2.21
CA PRO A 91 -26.34 1.36 1.29
C PRO A 91 -25.80 2.72 0.82
N VAL A 92 -24.68 3.16 1.40
CA VAL A 92 -24.14 4.50 1.23
C VAL A 92 -23.07 4.47 0.14
N ARG A 93 -23.48 4.85 -1.07
CA ARG A 93 -22.58 5.18 -2.18
C ARG A 93 -22.46 6.69 -2.30
N ILE A 94 -21.38 7.14 -2.91
CA ILE A 94 -21.26 8.55 -3.30
C ILE A 94 -22.43 8.89 -4.24
N ALA A 95 -23.21 9.90 -3.85
CA ALA A 95 -24.34 10.35 -4.64
C ALA A 95 -23.86 10.84 -6.00
N LYS A 96 -24.44 10.28 -7.07
CA LYS A 96 -24.15 10.70 -8.44
C LYS A 96 -24.73 12.08 -8.69
N ARG A 97 -23.88 13.01 -9.15
CA ARG A 97 -24.29 14.36 -9.58
C ARG A 97 -25.10 14.29 -10.88
N PRO A 98 -25.88 15.35 -11.20
CA PRO A 98 -26.57 15.45 -12.48
C PRO A 98 -25.63 15.25 -13.67
N SER A 99 -26.17 14.74 -14.77
CA SER A 99 -25.39 14.51 -15.99
C SER A 99 -24.75 15.81 -16.49
N THR A 100 -23.45 15.74 -16.76
CA THR A 100 -22.67 16.84 -17.36
C THR A 100 -22.73 16.85 -18.89
N GLY A 101 -23.25 15.78 -19.50
CA GLY A 101 -23.18 15.56 -20.95
C GLY A 101 -21.79 15.23 -21.49
N LYS A 102 -20.76 15.16 -20.63
CA LYS A 102 -19.37 14.86 -21.00
C LYS A 102 -19.08 13.37 -20.97
N ARG A 103 -18.25 12.91 -21.91
CA ARG A 103 -17.83 11.51 -22.06
C ARG A 103 -16.34 11.33 -21.77
N VAL A 104 -15.99 10.37 -20.92
CA VAL A 104 -14.60 10.05 -20.56
C VAL A 104 -14.30 8.60 -20.89
N ALA A 105 -13.21 8.36 -21.63
CA ALA A 105 -12.69 7.02 -21.83
C ALA A 105 -11.56 6.73 -20.83
N VAL A 106 -11.52 5.53 -20.28
CA VAL A 106 -10.45 5.08 -19.39
C VAL A 106 -9.84 3.80 -19.96
N ILE A 107 -8.55 3.83 -20.28
CA ILE A 107 -7.80 2.68 -20.81
C ILE A 107 -7.14 1.95 -19.63
N GLY A 108 -7.56 0.71 -19.39
CA GLY A 108 -7.11 -0.14 -18.30
C GLY A 108 -8.05 -0.13 -17.10
N SER A 109 -8.48 -1.32 -16.66
CA SER A 109 -9.40 -1.50 -15.53
C SER A 109 -8.69 -2.00 -14.25
N GLY A 110 -7.43 -1.58 -14.06
CA GLY A 110 -6.72 -1.77 -12.80
C GLY A 110 -7.29 -0.91 -11.65
N PRO A 111 -6.67 -0.96 -10.45
CA PRO A 111 -7.13 -0.19 -9.29
C PRO A 111 -7.23 1.32 -9.57
N CYS A 112 -6.27 1.89 -10.31
CA CYS A 112 -6.31 3.30 -10.70
C CYS A 112 -7.48 3.60 -11.64
N GLY A 113 -7.62 2.85 -12.74
CA GLY A 113 -8.66 3.10 -13.75
C GLY A 113 -10.08 2.93 -13.21
N LEU A 114 -10.32 1.86 -12.43
CA LEU A 114 -11.61 1.64 -11.78
C LEU A 114 -11.93 2.72 -10.74
N THR A 115 -10.92 3.18 -9.99
CA THR A 115 -11.09 4.28 -9.03
C THR A 115 -11.45 5.58 -9.73
N ALA A 116 -10.71 5.96 -10.77
CA ALA A 116 -10.98 7.16 -11.54
C ALA A 116 -12.38 7.09 -12.18
N ALA A 117 -12.74 5.96 -12.78
CA ALA A 117 -14.04 5.76 -13.38
C ALA A 117 -15.19 5.88 -12.36
N TYR A 118 -15.02 5.30 -11.16
CA TYR A 118 -15.99 5.42 -10.07
C TYR A 118 -16.28 6.87 -9.71
N TYR A 119 -15.23 7.67 -9.46
CA TYR A 119 -15.39 9.05 -9.04
C TYR A 119 -15.85 9.96 -10.19
N LEU A 120 -15.33 9.78 -11.41
CA LEU A 120 -15.76 10.56 -12.59
C LEU A 120 -17.24 10.34 -12.91
N ASN A 121 -17.71 9.10 -12.81
CA ASN A 121 -19.13 8.79 -12.95
C ASN A 121 -19.95 9.41 -11.82
N GLY A 122 -19.42 9.43 -10.59
CA GLY A 122 -19.99 10.16 -9.46
C GLY A 122 -20.11 11.68 -9.70
N GLN A 123 -19.17 12.28 -10.43
CA GLN A 123 -19.23 13.70 -10.82
C GLN A 123 -20.27 13.98 -11.94
N GLY A 124 -20.91 12.94 -12.50
CA GLY A 124 -21.94 13.09 -13.53
C GLY A 124 -21.41 12.98 -14.97
N HIS A 125 -20.18 12.52 -15.17
CA HIS A 125 -19.67 12.20 -16.51
C HIS A 125 -20.10 10.79 -16.94
N ALA A 126 -20.32 10.59 -18.24
CA ALA A 126 -20.47 9.25 -18.81
C ALA A 126 -19.08 8.63 -18.97
N VAL A 127 -18.85 7.45 -18.40
CA VAL A 127 -17.53 6.82 -18.38
C VAL A 127 -17.57 5.46 -19.07
N THR A 128 -16.61 5.24 -19.98
CA THR A 128 -16.40 3.96 -20.66
C THR A 128 -14.99 3.44 -20.36
N LEU A 129 -14.90 2.24 -19.81
CA LEU A 129 -13.65 1.52 -19.55
C LEU A 129 -13.30 0.59 -20.73
N PHE A 130 -12.04 0.60 -21.14
CA PHE A 130 -11.48 -0.31 -22.12
C PHE A 130 -10.43 -1.18 -21.46
N GLU A 131 -10.70 -2.48 -21.37
CA GLU A 131 -9.83 -3.48 -20.77
C GLU A 131 -9.29 -4.43 -21.84
N ALA A 132 -7.96 -4.58 -21.87
CA ALA A 132 -7.28 -5.43 -22.85
C ALA A 132 -7.50 -6.92 -22.58
N LEU A 133 -7.64 -7.31 -21.32
CA LEU A 133 -7.79 -8.69 -20.87
C LEU A 133 -9.25 -9.14 -20.77
N ALA A 134 -9.45 -10.41 -20.42
CA ALA A 134 -10.76 -11.06 -20.41
C ALA A 134 -11.69 -10.52 -19.32
N LEU A 135 -11.13 -10.18 -18.17
CA LEU A 135 -11.83 -9.73 -16.96
C LEU A 135 -11.18 -8.47 -16.37
N PRO A 136 -11.95 -7.59 -15.74
CA PRO A 136 -11.43 -6.38 -15.11
C PRO A 136 -10.67 -6.64 -13.81
N GLY A 137 -9.84 -5.68 -13.39
CA GLY A 137 -9.13 -5.70 -12.10
C GLY A 137 -7.61 -5.53 -12.22
N GLY A 138 -7.05 -5.68 -13.43
CA GLY A 138 -5.62 -5.52 -13.68
C GLY A 138 -4.75 -6.37 -12.74
N MET A 139 -3.70 -5.78 -12.15
CA MET A 139 -2.79 -6.49 -11.24
C MET A 139 -3.49 -7.11 -10.03
N LEU A 140 -4.65 -6.59 -9.59
CA LEU A 140 -5.42 -7.20 -8.51
C LEU A 140 -5.87 -8.62 -8.86
N ARG A 141 -6.27 -8.85 -10.12
CA ARG A 141 -6.73 -10.14 -10.60
C ARG A 141 -5.59 -11.02 -11.10
N TYR A 142 -4.71 -10.44 -11.92
CA TYR A 142 -3.74 -11.24 -12.67
C TYR A 142 -2.36 -11.31 -11.99
N GLY A 143 -2.13 -10.53 -10.93
CA GLY A 143 -0.84 -10.48 -10.24
C GLY A 143 -0.88 -10.98 -8.80
N ILE A 144 -2.00 -10.81 -8.08
CA ILE A 144 -2.13 -11.22 -6.67
C ILE A 144 -2.73 -12.63 -6.60
N PRO A 145 -2.08 -13.60 -5.94
CA PRO A 145 -2.64 -14.95 -5.81
C PRO A 145 -3.93 -15.00 -5.00
N GLU A 146 -4.78 -15.97 -5.31
CA GLU A 146 -6.09 -16.18 -4.65
C GLU A 146 -5.98 -16.39 -3.12
N TYR A 147 -4.89 -17.00 -2.65
CA TYR A 147 -4.63 -17.19 -1.21
C TYR A 147 -4.43 -15.87 -0.44
N ARG A 148 -4.16 -14.76 -1.14
CA ARG A 148 -4.06 -13.40 -0.58
C ARG A 148 -5.27 -12.54 -0.90
N LEU A 149 -5.78 -12.63 -2.13
CA LEU A 149 -6.94 -11.86 -2.58
C LEU A 149 -7.90 -12.78 -3.34
N PRO A 150 -8.99 -13.24 -2.70
CA PRO A 150 -9.93 -14.15 -3.34
C PRO A 150 -10.67 -13.48 -4.50
N GLU A 151 -10.87 -14.22 -5.59
CA GLU A 151 -11.51 -13.70 -6.79
C GLU A 151 -12.94 -13.21 -6.52
N GLU A 152 -13.70 -13.95 -5.73
CA GLU A 152 -15.07 -13.62 -5.35
C GLU A 152 -15.17 -12.25 -4.63
N ILE A 153 -14.16 -11.93 -3.80
CA ILE A 153 -14.08 -10.66 -3.10
C ILE A 153 -13.80 -9.52 -4.08
N LEU A 154 -12.86 -9.74 -5.01
CA LEU A 154 -12.54 -8.78 -6.04
C LEU A 154 -13.73 -8.53 -6.97
N ASP A 155 -14.38 -9.59 -7.44
CA ASP A 155 -15.54 -9.53 -8.33
C ASP A 155 -16.68 -8.74 -7.70
N ARG A 156 -16.95 -8.97 -6.41
CA ARG A 156 -17.97 -8.22 -5.68
C ARG A 156 -17.69 -6.72 -5.66
N GLU A 157 -16.45 -6.29 -5.41
CA GLU A 157 -16.11 -4.86 -5.37
C GLU A 157 -16.12 -4.22 -6.76
N ILE A 158 -15.59 -4.91 -7.77
CA ILE A 158 -15.65 -4.44 -9.15
C ILE A 158 -17.10 -4.31 -9.60
N PHE A 159 -17.94 -5.29 -9.31
CA PHE A 159 -19.37 -5.22 -9.61
C PHE A 159 -20.04 -4.01 -8.95
N GLN A 160 -19.72 -3.73 -7.69
CA GLN A 160 -20.27 -2.55 -6.99
C GLN A 160 -19.85 -1.24 -7.64
N ILE A 161 -18.61 -1.14 -8.12
CA ILE A 161 -18.11 0.01 -8.87
C ILE A 161 -18.87 0.16 -10.19
N LEU A 162 -18.93 -0.90 -11.00
CA LEU A 162 -19.56 -0.86 -12.32
C LEU A 162 -21.08 -0.62 -12.25
N ALA A 163 -21.74 -1.15 -11.22
CA ALA A 163 -23.16 -0.93 -10.93
C ALA A 163 -23.51 0.54 -10.63
N SER A 164 -22.55 1.47 -10.62
CA SER A 164 -22.81 2.91 -10.60
C SER A 164 -23.19 3.48 -11.98
N GLY A 165 -23.17 2.66 -13.04
CA GLY A 165 -23.51 3.06 -14.41
C GLY A 165 -22.29 3.31 -15.29
N ILE A 166 -21.19 2.59 -15.03
CA ILE A 166 -19.97 2.65 -15.83
C ILE A 166 -20.02 1.53 -16.87
N GLU A 167 -19.79 1.87 -18.13
CA GLU A 167 -19.69 0.89 -19.20
C GLU A 167 -18.27 0.31 -19.25
N ILE A 168 -18.15 -0.98 -19.60
CA ILE A 168 -16.85 -1.62 -19.76
C ILE A 168 -16.84 -2.55 -20.97
N PHE A 169 -15.78 -2.42 -21.77
CA PHE A 169 -15.46 -3.32 -22.88
C PHE A 169 -14.19 -4.10 -22.53
N THR A 170 -14.30 -5.42 -22.40
CA THR A 170 -13.16 -6.33 -22.17
C THR A 170 -12.65 -6.89 -23.49
N ARG A 171 -11.44 -7.47 -23.49
CA ARG A 171 -10.75 -7.96 -24.69
C ARG A 171 -10.60 -6.89 -25.78
N MET A 172 -10.49 -5.64 -25.35
CA MET A 172 -10.42 -4.48 -26.23
C MET A 172 -9.14 -3.68 -25.95
N PRO A 173 -7.98 -4.18 -26.39
CA PRO A 173 -6.75 -3.42 -26.28
C PRO A 173 -6.86 -2.12 -27.10
N ILE A 174 -6.44 -1.01 -26.50
CA ILE A 174 -6.39 0.29 -27.15
C ILE A 174 -4.93 0.64 -27.40
N SER A 175 -4.58 0.87 -28.66
CA SER A 175 -3.22 1.23 -29.09
C SER A 175 -3.00 2.74 -29.25
N SER A 176 -4.06 3.55 -29.18
CA SER A 176 -3.96 5.01 -29.33
C SER A 176 -5.00 5.73 -28.46
N ALA A 177 -4.52 6.50 -27.49
CA ALA A 177 -5.38 7.38 -26.70
C ALA A 177 -5.99 8.51 -27.54
N ALA A 178 -5.24 9.04 -28.51
CA ALA A 178 -5.72 10.07 -29.43
C ALA A 178 -6.89 9.60 -30.29
N ALA A 179 -6.87 8.33 -30.74
CA ALA A 179 -7.98 7.77 -31.51
C ALA A 179 -9.31 7.73 -30.73
N LEU A 180 -9.27 7.63 -29.40
CA LEU A 180 -10.47 7.74 -28.57
C LEU A 180 -10.97 9.19 -28.48
N ARG A 181 -10.09 10.19 -28.45
CA ARG A 181 -10.47 11.61 -28.55
C ARG A 181 -11.19 11.89 -29.87
N GLU A 182 -10.66 11.36 -30.97
CA GLU A 182 -11.26 11.50 -32.32
C GLU A 182 -12.63 10.82 -32.44
N LYS A 183 -12.87 9.73 -31.68
CA LYS A 183 -14.18 9.08 -31.54
C LYS A 183 -15.19 9.86 -30.68
N GLY A 184 -14.80 11.05 -30.21
CA GLY A 184 -15.68 12.02 -29.55
C GLY A 184 -15.75 11.92 -28.02
N PHE A 185 -14.82 11.20 -27.37
CA PHE A 185 -14.66 11.32 -25.92
C PHE A 185 -14.04 12.68 -25.58
N ASP A 186 -14.60 13.40 -24.61
CA ASP A 186 -14.14 14.72 -24.18
C ASP A 186 -12.81 14.67 -23.42
N ALA A 187 -12.52 13.56 -22.76
CA ALA A 187 -11.24 13.27 -22.12
C ALA A 187 -10.90 11.77 -22.19
N VAL A 188 -9.60 11.45 -22.13
CA VAL A 188 -9.08 10.08 -22.09
C VAL A 188 -8.10 9.96 -20.94
N LEU A 189 -8.25 8.92 -20.12
CA LEU A 189 -7.31 8.54 -19.08
C LEU A 189 -6.57 7.26 -19.47
N VAL A 190 -5.24 7.32 -19.49
CA VAL A 190 -4.36 6.15 -19.64
C VAL A 190 -3.98 5.62 -18.25
N ALA A 191 -4.53 4.46 -17.90
CA ALA A 191 -4.27 3.74 -16.65
C ALA A 191 -3.84 2.29 -16.93
N THR A 192 -2.99 2.11 -17.94
CA THR A 192 -2.56 0.79 -18.46
C THR A 192 -1.66 0.01 -17.49
N GLY A 193 -0.97 0.70 -16.57
CA GLY A 193 -0.09 0.09 -15.57
C GLY A 193 1.27 -0.34 -16.13
N ALA A 194 2.02 -1.12 -15.34
CA ALA A 194 3.36 -1.58 -15.66
C ALA A 194 3.40 -3.10 -15.89
N TRP A 195 3.15 -3.54 -17.12
CA TRP A 195 3.08 -4.96 -17.49
C TRP A 195 4.35 -5.50 -18.12
N LYS A 196 5.28 -4.63 -18.55
CA LYS A 196 6.48 -5.05 -19.25
C LYS A 196 7.48 -5.63 -18.25
N PRO A 197 7.94 -6.88 -18.40
CA PRO A 197 8.92 -7.50 -17.51
C PRO A 197 10.28 -6.79 -17.61
N ALA A 198 10.98 -6.66 -16.48
CA ALA A 198 12.38 -6.26 -16.49
C ALA A 198 13.29 -7.44 -16.92
N LYS A 199 14.30 -7.15 -17.73
CA LYS A 199 15.34 -8.11 -18.14
C LYS A 199 16.61 -7.95 -17.31
N MET A 200 17.35 -9.04 -17.11
CA MET A 200 18.60 -9.02 -16.36
C MET A 200 19.80 -8.77 -17.28
N GLY A 201 19.68 -9.12 -18.56
CA GLY A 201 20.74 -9.00 -19.56
C GLY A 201 21.82 -10.08 -19.43
N ILE A 202 21.48 -11.26 -18.89
CA ILE A 202 22.46 -12.35 -18.71
C ILE A 202 22.31 -13.43 -19.80
N PRO A 203 23.40 -14.11 -20.18
CA PRO A 203 23.32 -15.18 -21.17
C PRO A 203 22.35 -16.30 -20.74
N GLY A 204 21.45 -16.67 -21.66
CA GLY A 204 20.47 -17.74 -21.46
C GLY A 204 19.17 -17.32 -20.76
N GLU A 205 18.97 -16.03 -20.50
CA GLU A 205 17.72 -15.52 -19.89
C GLU A 205 16.46 -15.78 -20.73
N ASP A 206 16.58 -15.91 -22.05
CA ASP A 206 15.47 -16.23 -22.96
C ASP A 206 15.28 -17.75 -23.18
N SER A 207 15.85 -18.60 -22.31
CA SER A 207 15.68 -20.06 -22.37
C SER A 207 14.23 -20.48 -22.11
N GLN A 208 13.77 -21.56 -22.77
CA GLN A 208 12.39 -22.09 -22.60
C GLN A 208 12.03 -22.48 -21.16
N LYS A 209 13.03 -22.76 -20.31
CA LYS A 209 12.82 -23.08 -18.89
C LYS A 209 12.77 -21.83 -18.00
N VAL A 210 12.91 -20.64 -18.57
CA VAL A 210 12.81 -19.36 -17.87
C VAL A 210 11.43 -18.77 -18.14
N ILE A 211 10.71 -18.45 -17.08
CA ILE A 211 9.37 -17.87 -17.15
C ILE A 211 9.38 -16.54 -16.41
N GLU A 212 8.67 -15.55 -16.94
CA GLU A 212 8.49 -14.28 -16.26
C GLU A 212 7.51 -14.42 -15.08
N GLY A 213 7.85 -13.83 -13.94
CA GLY A 213 7.07 -14.00 -12.70
C GLY A 213 5.63 -13.53 -12.80
N LEU A 214 5.38 -12.40 -13.46
CA LEU A 214 4.01 -11.91 -13.66
C LEU A 214 3.22 -12.80 -14.63
N PHE A 215 3.86 -13.28 -15.70
CA PHE A 215 3.23 -14.22 -16.61
C PHE A 215 2.86 -15.52 -15.89
N PHE A 216 3.76 -16.06 -15.08
CA PHE A 216 3.51 -17.25 -14.26
C PHE A 216 2.30 -17.05 -13.32
N LEU A 217 2.29 -15.99 -12.53
CA LEU A 217 1.18 -15.70 -11.61
C LEU A 217 -0.14 -15.51 -12.35
N ARG A 218 -0.11 -14.80 -13.48
CA ARG A 218 -1.28 -14.63 -14.34
C ARG A 218 -1.82 -15.96 -14.83
N GLN A 219 -0.96 -16.84 -15.33
CA GLN A 219 -1.37 -18.16 -15.83
C GLN A 219 -2.01 -18.99 -14.71
N VAL A 220 -1.45 -18.95 -13.50
CA VAL A 220 -2.05 -19.64 -12.34
C VAL A 220 -3.43 -19.07 -12.01
N ASN A 221 -3.56 -17.75 -11.89
CA ASN A 221 -4.83 -17.10 -11.58
C ASN A 221 -5.89 -17.30 -12.68
N GLU A 222 -5.48 -17.45 -13.95
CA GLU A 222 -6.41 -17.80 -15.03
C GLU A 222 -6.80 -19.29 -15.07
N GLY A 223 -6.37 -20.10 -14.09
CA GLY A 223 -6.62 -21.54 -14.06
C GLY A 223 -5.81 -22.34 -15.09
N LYS A 224 -4.72 -21.76 -15.60
CA LYS A 224 -3.85 -22.31 -16.65
C LYS A 224 -2.41 -22.48 -16.14
N ALA A 225 -2.27 -22.90 -14.89
CA ALA A 225 -0.98 -23.05 -14.23
C ALA A 225 -0.02 -23.89 -15.10
N PRO A 226 1.19 -23.40 -15.41
CA PRO A 226 2.14 -24.14 -16.20
C PRO A 226 2.75 -25.30 -15.39
N GLU A 227 3.27 -26.31 -16.09
CA GLU A 227 4.08 -27.36 -15.46
C GLU A 227 5.45 -26.78 -15.08
N ILE A 228 5.76 -26.72 -13.78
CA ILE A 228 6.99 -26.10 -13.26
C ILE A 228 8.03 -27.11 -12.72
N GLY A 229 7.72 -28.41 -12.77
CA GLY A 229 8.57 -29.46 -12.22
C GLY A 229 8.69 -29.43 -10.69
N ARG A 230 9.74 -30.07 -10.15
CA ARG A 230 9.97 -30.21 -8.70
C ARG A 230 10.96 -29.20 -8.13
N LYS A 231 11.91 -28.71 -8.93
CA LYS A 231 12.95 -27.76 -8.49
C LYS A 231 12.74 -26.41 -9.16
N VAL A 232 12.25 -25.44 -8.40
CA VAL A 232 11.97 -24.10 -8.90
C VAL A 232 12.94 -23.10 -8.29
N ILE A 233 13.56 -22.29 -9.14
CA ILE A 233 14.36 -21.15 -8.71
C ILE A 233 13.59 -19.87 -8.99
N ILE A 234 13.41 -19.02 -7.99
CA ILE A 234 12.81 -17.70 -8.13
C ILE A 234 13.91 -16.66 -8.01
N VAL A 235 13.97 -15.68 -8.92
CA VAL A 235 14.95 -14.59 -8.86
C VAL A 235 14.22 -13.29 -8.56
N GLY A 236 14.47 -12.70 -7.39
CA GLY A 236 13.84 -11.45 -6.96
C GLY A 236 13.54 -11.39 -5.46
N GLY A 237 13.21 -10.20 -4.97
CA GLY A 237 12.86 -9.97 -3.57
C GLY A 237 11.60 -9.12 -3.34
N GLY A 238 10.88 -8.76 -4.41
CA GLY A 238 9.61 -8.04 -4.31
C GLY A 238 8.43 -8.94 -4.03
N ASN A 239 7.25 -8.34 -3.86
CA ASN A 239 6.00 -9.08 -3.62
C ASN A 239 5.73 -10.11 -4.72
N THR A 240 5.96 -9.78 -6.00
CA THR A 240 5.85 -10.74 -7.11
C THR A 240 6.74 -11.97 -6.92
N ALA A 241 7.96 -11.80 -6.38
CA ALA A 241 8.86 -12.94 -6.14
C ALA A 241 8.36 -13.81 -4.99
N ILE A 242 7.90 -13.20 -3.89
CA ILE A 242 7.31 -13.94 -2.76
C ILE A 242 6.03 -14.68 -3.19
N ASP A 243 5.16 -14.00 -3.93
CA ASP A 243 3.92 -14.58 -4.45
C ASP A 243 4.20 -15.75 -5.40
N ALA A 244 5.19 -15.60 -6.30
CA ALA A 244 5.63 -16.69 -7.18
C ALA A 244 6.24 -17.87 -6.40
N SER A 245 7.04 -17.60 -5.36
CA SER A 245 7.62 -18.63 -4.50
C SER A 245 6.53 -19.45 -3.79
N ARG A 246 5.60 -18.77 -3.11
CA ARG A 246 4.52 -19.39 -2.34
C ARG A 246 3.52 -20.11 -3.25
N THR A 247 3.25 -19.57 -4.44
CA THR A 247 2.44 -20.22 -5.47
C THR A 247 3.11 -21.49 -5.98
N SER A 248 4.42 -21.47 -6.22
CA SER A 248 5.18 -22.64 -6.67
C SER A 248 5.15 -23.77 -5.64
N ILE A 249 5.20 -23.45 -4.34
CA ILE A 249 5.03 -24.45 -3.26
C ILE A 249 3.65 -25.12 -3.34
N ARG A 250 2.59 -24.34 -3.56
CA ARG A 250 1.22 -24.86 -3.70
C ARG A 250 1.05 -25.78 -4.91
N LEU A 251 1.88 -25.59 -5.94
CA LEU A 251 1.98 -26.46 -7.11
C LEU A 251 2.91 -27.67 -6.89
N GLY A 252 3.43 -27.87 -5.67
CA GLY A 252 4.21 -29.05 -5.28
C GLY A 252 5.72 -28.92 -5.49
N ALA A 253 6.24 -27.73 -5.80
CA ALA A 253 7.66 -27.52 -6.03
C ALA A 253 8.45 -27.30 -4.72
N LYS A 254 9.74 -27.69 -4.74
CA LYS A 254 10.76 -27.20 -3.82
C LYS A 254 11.32 -25.89 -4.38
N VAL A 255 11.31 -24.85 -3.57
CA VAL A 255 11.61 -23.49 -4.02
C VAL A 255 12.88 -22.96 -3.37
N VAL A 256 13.81 -22.51 -4.22
CA VAL A 256 14.94 -21.67 -3.82
C VAL A 256 14.71 -20.27 -4.38
N GLN A 257 14.70 -19.26 -3.52
CA GLN A 257 14.55 -17.87 -3.93
C GLN A 257 15.90 -17.14 -3.80
N LEU A 258 16.38 -16.56 -4.88
CA LEU A 258 17.63 -15.83 -4.95
C LEU A 258 17.37 -14.33 -4.86
N TYR A 259 18.06 -13.68 -3.92
CA TYR A 259 18.00 -12.24 -3.77
C TYR A 259 19.39 -11.64 -3.61
N ARG A 260 19.69 -10.61 -4.43
CA ARG A 260 21.04 -10.05 -4.55
C ARG A 260 21.48 -9.13 -3.39
N ARG A 261 20.59 -8.84 -2.43
CA ARG A 261 20.88 -8.01 -1.23
C ARG A 261 20.51 -8.77 0.05
N THR A 262 20.51 -8.11 1.21
CA THR A 262 20.21 -8.74 2.50
C THR A 262 18.74 -8.59 2.87
N ARG A 263 18.35 -9.19 4.00
CA ARG A 263 17.01 -9.04 4.59
C ARG A 263 16.63 -7.57 4.84
N ALA A 264 17.58 -6.67 5.10
CA ALA A 264 17.26 -5.27 5.37
C ALA A 264 16.81 -4.50 4.12
N GLU A 265 17.28 -4.89 2.92
CA GLU A 265 16.94 -4.18 1.67
C GLU A 265 15.83 -4.86 0.86
N ILE A 266 15.26 -5.97 1.34
CA ILE A 266 14.21 -6.69 0.62
C ILE A 266 12.91 -5.86 0.59
N PRO A 267 12.30 -5.64 -0.59
CA PRO A 267 11.14 -4.76 -0.69
C PRO A 267 9.80 -5.42 -0.34
N ALA A 268 9.73 -6.75 -0.28
CA ALA A 268 8.49 -7.43 0.13
C ALA A 268 8.16 -7.20 1.60
N ALA A 269 6.87 -7.30 1.94
CA ALA A 269 6.41 -7.12 3.33
C ALA A 269 7.02 -8.19 4.26
N SER A 270 7.38 -7.78 5.47
CA SER A 270 8.06 -8.64 6.46
C SER A 270 7.25 -9.88 6.81
N GLU A 271 5.93 -9.74 6.94
CA GLU A 271 5.02 -10.84 7.28
C GLU A 271 4.98 -11.87 6.14
N GLU A 272 4.93 -11.42 4.89
CA GLU A 272 4.93 -12.28 3.70
C GLU A 272 6.23 -13.06 3.57
N ILE A 273 7.37 -12.46 3.92
CA ILE A 273 8.67 -13.14 3.92
C ILE A 273 8.72 -14.21 5.01
N ILE A 274 8.22 -13.91 6.22
CA ILE A 274 8.16 -14.87 7.32
C ILE A 274 7.29 -16.06 6.93
N GLU A 275 6.10 -15.81 6.39
CA GLU A 275 5.19 -16.87 5.93
C GLU A 275 5.78 -17.71 4.79
N ALA A 276 6.50 -17.09 3.84
CA ALA A 276 7.17 -17.82 2.77
C ALA A 276 8.25 -18.78 3.31
N ILE A 277 9.05 -18.34 4.29
CA ILE A 277 10.06 -19.18 4.94
C ILE A 277 9.38 -20.31 5.73
N GLU A 278 8.30 -20.03 6.46
CA GLU A 278 7.52 -21.05 7.16
C GLU A 278 6.93 -22.11 6.21
N GLU A 279 6.51 -21.70 5.01
CA GLU A 279 6.01 -22.59 3.96
C GLU A 279 7.11 -23.45 3.31
N GLY A 280 8.38 -23.15 3.55
CA GLY A 280 9.53 -23.94 3.10
C GLY A 280 10.32 -23.31 1.94
N VAL A 281 10.17 -22.02 1.68
CA VAL A 281 11.02 -21.30 0.71
C VAL A 281 12.44 -21.19 1.26
N ASP A 282 13.42 -21.73 0.53
CA ASP A 282 14.85 -21.49 0.80
C ASP A 282 15.27 -20.12 0.23
N LEU A 283 15.20 -19.09 1.06
CA LEU A 283 15.54 -17.71 0.66
C LEU A 283 17.04 -17.45 0.83
N GLN A 284 17.75 -17.41 -0.30
CA GLN A 284 19.19 -17.15 -0.35
C GLN A 284 19.48 -15.68 -0.64
N TYR A 285 19.90 -14.98 0.41
CA TYR A 285 20.40 -13.61 0.31
C TYR A 285 21.77 -13.54 -0.38
N LEU A 286 22.15 -12.32 -0.75
CA LEU A 286 23.46 -12.00 -1.33
C LEU A 286 23.86 -12.95 -2.48
N THR A 287 22.90 -13.27 -3.34
CA THR A 287 23.09 -14.23 -4.44
C THR A 287 22.39 -13.71 -5.68
N ALA A 288 23.07 -13.72 -6.84
CA ALA A 288 22.43 -13.41 -8.11
C ALA A 288 22.91 -14.35 -9.23
N PRO A 289 22.03 -14.68 -10.19
CA PRO A 289 22.42 -15.44 -11.37
C PRO A 289 23.30 -14.60 -12.31
N VAL A 290 24.24 -15.25 -12.99
CA VAL A 290 25.14 -14.62 -13.97
C VAL A 290 25.09 -15.30 -15.34
N LYS A 291 24.62 -16.56 -15.38
CA LYS A 291 24.42 -17.32 -16.61
C LYS A 291 23.38 -18.41 -16.40
N ILE A 292 22.49 -18.58 -17.37
CA ILE A 292 21.48 -19.63 -17.38
C ILE A 292 21.81 -20.61 -18.51
N GLY A 293 21.93 -21.89 -18.17
CA GLY A 293 22.06 -23.00 -19.10
C GLY A 293 20.80 -23.86 -19.11
N ASN A 294 20.83 -25.00 -19.81
CA ASN A 294 19.69 -25.92 -19.86
C ASN A 294 19.52 -26.67 -18.52
N GLY A 295 18.64 -26.15 -17.65
CA GLY A 295 18.34 -26.74 -16.34
C GLY A 295 19.39 -26.45 -15.25
N GLN A 296 20.31 -25.53 -15.52
CA GLN A 296 21.36 -25.12 -14.60
C GLN A 296 21.50 -23.60 -14.59
N VAL A 297 21.65 -22.99 -13.43
CA VAL A 297 21.95 -21.58 -13.30
C VAL A 297 23.26 -21.42 -12.55
N THR A 298 24.19 -20.66 -13.14
CA THR A 298 25.41 -20.21 -12.48
C THR A 298 25.08 -18.94 -11.72
N CYS A 299 25.35 -18.93 -10.43
CA CYS A 299 25.16 -17.82 -9.52
C CYS A 299 26.51 -17.33 -9.00
N ILE A 300 26.54 -16.10 -8.51
CA ILE A 300 27.68 -15.50 -7.82
C ILE A 300 27.22 -14.94 -6.47
N ARG A 301 28.10 -14.97 -5.45
CA ARG A 301 27.84 -14.31 -4.18
C ARG A 301 28.00 -12.80 -4.32
N MET A 302 27.22 -12.07 -3.54
CA MET A 302 27.21 -10.62 -3.49
C MET A 302 27.70 -10.14 -2.12
N ARG A 303 28.23 -8.92 -2.08
CA ARG A 303 28.40 -8.13 -0.85
C ARG A 303 27.71 -6.78 -1.02
N LEU A 304 27.38 -6.13 0.08
CA LEU A 304 26.83 -4.78 0.03
C LEU A 304 27.96 -3.76 -0.16
N GLY A 305 27.83 -2.93 -1.19
CA GLY A 305 28.66 -1.76 -1.46
C GLY A 305 28.04 -0.49 -0.87
N GLU A 306 28.31 0.64 -1.51
CA GLU A 306 27.76 1.94 -1.10
C GLU A 306 26.25 2.03 -1.35
N PRO A 307 25.51 2.84 -0.57
CA PRO A 307 24.12 3.18 -0.85
C PRO A 307 23.93 3.74 -2.28
N GLU A 308 22.91 3.25 -2.99
CA GLU A 308 22.41 3.82 -4.24
C GLU A 308 21.54 5.06 -3.95
N ALA A 309 21.16 5.81 -4.99
CA ALA A 309 20.30 7.00 -4.88
C ALA A 309 18.94 6.74 -4.18
N ASN A 310 18.45 5.50 -4.20
CA ASN A 310 17.23 5.07 -3.51
C ASN A 310 17.47 4.71 -2.02
N GLY A 311 18.67 4.94 -1.49
CA GLY A 311 19.10 4.61 -0.14
C GLY A 311 19.50 3.14 0.08
N ARG A 312 19.23 2.24 -0.87
CA ARG A 312 19.55 0.81 -0.74
C ARG A 312 20.99 0.57 -1.15
N ARG A 313 21.69 -0.29 -0.42
CA ARG A 313 23.09 -0.62 -0.73
C ARG A 313 23.23 -1.36 -2.06
N ALA A 314 24.21 -0.97 -2.86
CA ALA A 314 24.51 -1.56 -4.15
C ALA A 314 25.01 -3.00 -3.97
N PRO A 315 24.52 -3.98 -4.75
CA PRO A 315 25.07 -5.33 -4.74
C PRO A 315 26.36 -5.37 -5.55
N VAL A 316 27.46 -5.84 -4.95
CA VAL A 316 28.76 -5.96 -5.60
C VAL A 316 29.15 -7.45 -5.69
N PRO A 317 29.47 -7.98 -6.89
CA PRO A 317 29.87 -9.36 -7.05
C PRO A 317 31.16 -9.69 -6.28
N VAL A 318 31.21 -10.88 -5.67
CA VAL A 318 32.42 -11.45 -5.08
C VAL A 318 33.04 -12.39 -6.11
N VAL A 319 34.06 -11.91 -6.83
CA VAL A 319 34.73 -12.68 -7.89
C VAL A 319 35.29 -14.00 -7.35
N GLY A 320 35.13 -15.11 -8.09
CA GLY A 320 35.62 -16.43 -7.68
C GLY A 320 34.67 -17.17 -6.72
N SER A 321 33.49 -16.63 -6.45
CA SER A 321 32.46 -17.25 -5.61
C SER A 321 31.34 -17.93 -6.39
N GLU A 322 31.58 -18.23 -7.67
CA GLU A 322 30.59 -18.79 -8.58
C GLU A 322 30.21 -20.22 -8.17
N PHE A 323 28.92 -20.54 -8.26
CA PHE A 323 28.40 -21.87 -7.98
C PHE A 323 27.17 -22.16 -8.86
N VAL A 324 26.82 -23.44 -9.00
CA VAL A 324 25.74 -23.87 -9.89
C VAL A 324 24.59 -24.47 -9.09
N LEU A 325 23.36 -24.07 -9.44
CA LEU A 325 22.13 -24.67 -8.95
C LEU A 325 21.40 -25.36 -10.11
N GLN A 326 20.77 -26.51 -9.83
CA GLN A 326 19.93 -27.24 -10.78
C GLN A 326 18.47 -26.82 -10.64
N PHE A 327 17.76 -26.68 -11.75
CA PHE A 327 16.34 -26.33 -11.75
C PHE A 327 15.58 -27.00 -12.90
N ASP A 328 14.28 -27.22 -12.69
CA ASP A 328 13.33 -27.61 -13.73
C ASP A 328 12.75 -26.35 -14.39
N THR A 329 12.38 -25.36 -13.57
CA THR A 329 11.93 -24.03 -14.01
C THR A 329 12.61 -22.92 -13.21
N LEU A 330 12.97 -21.82 -13.89
CA LEU A 330 13.47 -20.59 -13.29
C LEU A 330 12.46 -19.47 -13.54
N ILE A 331 12.02 -18.79 -12.49
CA ILE A 331 11.04 -17.72 -12.59
C ILE A 331 11.72 -16.38 -12.29
N MET A 332 11.74 -15.49 -13.27
CA MET A 332 12.32 -14.15 -13.18
C MET A 332 11.30 -13.14 -12.66
N ALA A 333 11.48 -12.68 -11.42
CA ALA A 333 10.59 -11.73 -10.74
C ALA A 333 11.36 -10.49 -10.25
N ILE A 334 12.11 -9.87 -11.16
CA ILE A 334 13.07 -8.78 -10.88
C ILE A 334 12.52 -7.36 -11.11
N GLY A 335 11.24 -7.24 -11.44
CA GLY A 335 10.53 -5.95 -11.61
C GLY A 335 9.74 -5.87 -12.91
N GLN A 336 9.00 -4.77 -13.05
CA GLN A 336 8.25 -4.44 -14.26
C GLN A 336 8.49 -2.97 -14.65
N SER A 337 8.11 -2.60 -15.87
CA SER A 337 8.09 -1.23 -16.35
C SER A 337 6.78 -0.92 -17.06
N ALA A 338 6.46 0.37 -17.14
CA ALA A 338 5.41 0.88 -18.00
C ALA A 338 5.82 0.81 -19.48
N ASP A 339 4.85 0.99 -20.36
CA ASP A 339 5.05 1.04 -21.81
C ASP A 339 4.16 2.14 -22.42
N ALA A 340 4.61 3.40 -22.32
CA ALA A 340 3.91 4.55 -22.90
C ALA A 340 3.72 4.44 -24.42
N ALA A 341 4.67 3.79 -25.11
CA ALA A 341 4.62 3.60 -26.55
C ALA A 341 3.45 2.70 -26.97
N SER A 342 3.02 1.77 -26.11
CA SER A 342 1.87 0.89 -26.37
C SER A 342 0.54 1.63 -26.63
N VAL A 343 0.44 2.90 -26.22
CA VAL A 343 -0.74 3.76 -26.42
C VAL A 343 -0.44 5.02 -27.24
N HIS A 344 0.72 5.07 -27.92
CA HIS A 344 1.20 6.19 -28.74
C HIS A 344 1.31 7.52 -27.97
N ILE A 345 1.79 7.47 -26.73
CA ILE A 345 2.07 8.68 -25.93
C ILE A 345 3.57 8.80 -25.70
N GLU A 346 4.06 10.05 -25.64
CA GLU A 346 5.43 10.36 -25.27
C GLU A 346 5.74 9.78 -23.87
N GLY A 347 6.80 8.97 -23.80
CA GLY A 347 7.26 8.34 -22.57
C GLY A 347 8.61 8.88 -22.12
N GLU A 348 8.89 8.67 -20.84
CA GLU A 348 10.19 8.87 -20.23
C GLU A 348 11.13 7.69 -20.55
N LYS A 349 12.43 7.83 -20.25
CA LYS A 349 13.44 6.79 -20.52
C LYS A 349 13.15 5.44 -19.85
N ASN A 350 12.42 5.44 -18.74
CA ASN A 350 12.00 4.25 -18.00
C ASN A 350 10.69 3.62 -18.52
N GLY A 351 10.11 4.17 -19.61
CA GLY A 351 8.87 3.70 -20.23
C GLY A 351 7.58 4.27 -19.64
N THR A 352 7.65 5.08 -18.57
CA THR A 352 6.46 5.72 -17.98
C THR A 352 5.95 6.85 -18.87
N VAL A 353 4.64 7.14 -18.79
CA VAL A 353 4.04 8.25 -19.52
C VAL A 353 4.48 9.58 -18.89
N ARG A 354 4.90 10.52 -19.74
CA ARG A 354 5.26 11.87 -19.29
C ARG A 354 3.99 12.70 -19.01
N VAL A 355 3.89 13.23 -17.79
CA VAL A 355 2.77 14.07 -17.35
C VAL A 355 3.24 15.25 -16.51
N ASP A 356 2.39 16.26 -16.41
CA ASP A 356 2.44 17.23 -15.31
C ASP A 356 2.07 16.51 -14.00
N LEU A 357 2.91 16.61 -12.97
CA LEU A 357 2.71 15.84 -11.72
C LEU A 357 1.58 16.38 -10.84
N ASP A 358 1.21 17.65 -10.98
CA ASP A 358 0.16 18.27 -10.16
C ASP A 358 -1.24 17.94 -10.69
N ASN A 359 -1.37 17.80 -12.01
CA ASN A 359 -2.67 17.60 -12.66
C ASN A 359 -2.75 16.33 -13.54
N LEU A 360 -1.66 15.59 -13.72
CA LEU A 360 -1.59 14.34 -14.49
C LEU A 360 -1.90 14.48 -15.99
N ALA A 361 -1.95 15.71 -16.52
CA ALA A 361 -2.16 15.95 -17.95
C ALA A 361 -0.90 15.58 -18.73
N THR A 362 -1.11 14.95 -19.88
CA THR A 362 -0.05 14.77 -20.88
C THR A 362 0.10 16.05 -21.73
N PRO A 363 1.16 16.19 -22.54
CA PRO A 363 1.25 17.26 -23.52
C PRO A 363 0.12 17.28 -24.56
N GLN A 364 -0.58 16.15 -24.75
CA GLN A 364 -1.71 16.05 -25.67
C GLN A 364 -3.02 16.47 -24.98
N LYS A 365 -3.66 17.53 -25.48
CA LYS A 365 -4.85 18.14 -24.85
C LYS A 365 -6.01 17.15 -24.69
N GLY A 366 -6.48 17.02 -23.44
CA GLY A 366 -7.59 16.13 -23.08
C GLY A 366 -7.17 14.68 -22.87
N ILE A 367 -5.87 14.38 -22.86
CA ILE A 367 -5.32 13.07 -22.51
C ILE A 367 -4.53 13.20 -21.20
N PHE A 368 -4.86 12.33 -20.26
CA PHE A 368 -4.26 12.22 -18.93
C PHE A 368 -3.68 10.83 -18.75
N ALA A 369 -2.72 10.65 -17.83
CA ALA A 369 -2.21 9.34 -17.47
C ALA A 369 -2.04 9.20 -15.96
N ALA A 370 -2.26 8.00 -15.43
CA ALA A 370 -2.20 7.72 -14.00
C ALA A 370 -1.90 6.24 -13.70
N GLY A 371 -1.73 5.95 -12.42
CA GLY A 371 -1.31 4.67 -11.88
C GLY A 371 0.14 4.34 -12.21
N ASP A 372 0.43 3.04 -12.24
CA ASP A 372 1.77 2.53 -12.54
C ASP A 372 2.26 2.88 -13.96
N ALA A 373 1.37 3.35 -14.85
CA ALA A 373 1.77 3.89 -16.15
C ALA A 373 2.60 5.19 -16.01
N VAL A 374 2.43 5.94 -14.92
CA VAL A 374 3.17 7.17 -14.61
C VAL A 374 4.23 6.91 -13.54
N ASN A 375 3.85 6.24 -12.45
CA ASN A 375 4.74 6.08 -11.30
C ASN A 375 5.75 4.92 -11.45
N GLY A 376 5.56 4.06 -12.45
CA GLY A 376 6.13 2.71 -12.43
C GLY A 376 5.42 1.80 -11.41
N PRO A 377 5.87 0.54 -11.24
CA PRO A 377 5.22 -0.41 -10.33
C PRO A 377 5.12 0.14 -8.91
N SER A 378 3.90 0.24 -8.40
CA SER A 378 3.63 0.85 -7.09
C SER A 378 2.71 -0.03 -6.23
N THR A 379 1.99 0.57 -5.27
CA THR A 379 1.11 -0.16 -4.35
C THR A 379 -0.36 0.11 -4.69
N ILE A 380 -1.25 -0.81 -4.31
CA ILE A 380 -2.70 -0.68 -4.52
C ILE A 380 -3.22 0.69 -4.06
N ILE A 381 -2.80 1.13 -2.87
CA ILE A 381 -3.28 2.37 -2.27
C ILE A 381 -2.74 3.62 -2.98
N GLN A 382 -1.53 3.56 -3.56
CA GLN A 382 -0.98 4.62 -4.41
C GLN A 382 -1.76 4.72 -5.73
N ALA A 383 -2.06 3.59 -6.36
CA ALA A 383 -2.88 3.57 -7.58
C ALA A 383 -4.28 4.16 -7.35
N ILE A 384 -4.90 3.88 -6.19
CA ILE A 384 -6.18 4.47 -5.80
C ILE A 384 -6.05 5.99 -5.59
N ALA A 385 -4.99 6.44 -4.90
CA ALA A 385 -4.74 7.86 -4.68
C ALA A 385 -4.60 8.63 -6.00
N GLN A 386 -3.81 8.10 -6.94
CA GLN A 386 -3.63 8.73 -8.25
C GLN A 386 -4.89 8.64 -9.12
N GLY A 387 -5.72 7.60 -8.97
CA GLY A 387 -7.05 7.53 -9.59
C GLY A 387 -8.00 8.64 -9.10
N ARG A 388 -7.94 9.00 -7.81
CA ARG A 388 -8.67 10.18 -7.29
C ARG A 388 -8.13 11.48 -7.87
N LEU A 389 -6.81 11.64 -7.92
CA LEU A 389 -6.20 12.83 -8.52
C LEU A 389 -6.59 12.97 -10.00
N ALA A 390 -6.57 11.86 -10.76
CA ALA A 390 -7.01 11.84 -12.14
C ALA A 390 -8.48 12.27 -12.29
N CYS A 391 -9.37 11.80 -11.41
CA CYS A 391 -10.75 12.29 -11.38
C CYS A 391 -10.82 13.81 -11.16
N THR A 392 -10.13 14.33 -10.15
CA THR A 392 -10.11 15.77 -9.84
C THR A 392 -9.62 16.60 -11.03
N SER A 393 -8.54 16.16 -11.68
CA SER A 393 -7.96 16.87 -12.82
C SER A 393 -8.85 16.84 -14.06
N ILE A 394 -9.40 15.66 -14.40
CA ILE A 394 -10.27 15.50 -15.56
C ILE A 394 -11.59 16.25 -15.35
N ASP A 395 -12.20 16.18 -14.16
CA ASP A 395 -13.42 16.94 -13.86
C ASP A 395 -13.19 18.45 -14.02
N ARG A 396 -12.08 18.99 -13.49
CA ARG A 396 -11.70 20.40 -13.69
C ARG A 396 -11.50 20.75 -15.17
N PHE A 397 -10.80 19.90 -15.90
CA PHE A 397 -10.58 20.10 -17.34
C PHE A 397 -11.90 20.15 -18.12
N LEU A 398 -12.92 19.39 -17.68
CA LEU A 398 -14.25 19.35 -18.29
C LEU A 398 -15.20 20.45 -17.78
N GLY A 399 -14.74 21.34 -16.90
CA GLY A 399 -15.50 22.47 -16.37
C GLY A 399 -16.19 22.20 -15.02
N GLY A 400 -15.91 21.06 -14.37
CA GLY A 400 -16.35 20.75 -13.02
C GLY A 400 -15.46 21.37 -11.93
N SER A 401 -15.78 21.11 -10.67
CA SER A 401 -15.06 21.70 -9.52
C SER A 401 -13.79 20.94 -9.14
N GLY A 402 -13.67 19.67 -9.55
CA GLY A 402 -12.64 18.75 -9.10
C GLY A 402 -12.83 18.23 -7.67
N ASN A 403 -13.88 18.69 -6.98
CA ASN A 403 -14.15 18.31 -5.59
C ASN A 403 -14.92 17.00 -5.57
N ILE A 404 -14.28 15.94 -5.08
CA ILE A 404 -14.90 14.64 -4.83
C ILE A 404 -15.63 14.73 -3.48
N PRO A 405 -16.90 14.31 -3.35
CA PRO A 405 -17.58 14.26 -2.06
C PRO A 405 -16.87 13.33 -1.06
N GLU A 406 -16.70 13.79 0.19
CA GLU A 406 -15.83 13.12 1.17
C GLU A 406 -16.52 12.76 2.49
N SER A 407 -17.85 12.84 2.60
CA SER A 407 -18.55 12.53 3.86
C SER A 407 -19.74 11.62 3.60
N LEU A 408 -19.64 10.39 4.11
CA LEU A 408 -20.68 9.36 4.07
C LEU A 408 -21.13 8.96 5.48
N SER A 409 -20.33 9.29 6.50
CA SER A 409 -20.66 9.05 7.91
C SER A 409 -20.26 10.24 8.78
N GLY A 410 -20.99 10.43 9.88
CA GLY A 410 -20.67 11.43 10.89
C GLY A 410 -19.46 11.05 11.74
N GLU A 411 -19.11 11.90 12.69
CA GLU A 411 -18.17 11.51 13.74
C GLU A 411 -18.78 10.40 14.62
N SER A 412 -17.91 9.61 15.23
CA SER A 412 -18.33 8.65 16.24
C SER A 412 -18.69 9.39 17.53
N ASP A 413 -19.90 9.18 18.06
CA ASP A 413 -20.41 9.85 19.26
C ASP A 413 -19.65 9.49 20.56
N THR A 414 -18.79 8.48 20.54
CA THR A 414 -17.99 8.10 21.72
C THR A 414 -16.73 8.94 21.84
N ALA A 415 -16.61 9.62 22.98
CA ALA A 415 -15.36 10.21 23.42
C ALA A 415 -14.22 9.17 23.44
N PRO A 416 -12.97 9.59 23.22
CA PRO A 416 -11.84 8.71 23.51
C PRO A 416 -11.87 8.29 25.00
N PRO A 417 -11.35 7.10 25.37
CA PRO A 417 -11.20 6.71 26.76
C PRO A 417 -10.47 7.81 27.54
N GLU A 418 -10.76 8.00 28.82
CA GLU A 418 -10.13 9.06 29.62
C GLU A 418 -8.59 8.94 29.60
N THR A 419 -8.09 7.72 29.77
CA THR A 419 -6.66 7.41 29.66
C THR A 419 -6.32 6.70 28.36
N ALA A 420 -5.13 6.95 27.82
CA ALA A 420 -4.66 6.24 26.64
C ALA A 420 -4.53 4.73 26.95
N PRO A 421 -5.05 3.84 26.10
CA PRO A 421 -5.04 2.39 26.33
C PRO A 421 -3.60 1.84 26.27
N ARG A 422 -3.05 1.46 27.43
CA ARG A 422 -1.69 0.92 27.60
C ARG A 422 -1.74 -0.54 28.03
N GLY A 423 -0.75 -1.34 27.62
CA GLY A 423 -0.57 -2.72 28.11
C GLY A 423 -1.41 -3.80 27.41
N ALA A 424 -2.06 -3.50 26.29
CA ALA A 424 -2.83 -4.49 25.52
C ALA A 424 -2.02 -5.04 24.33
N ALA A 425 -1.81 -6.35 24.31
CA ALA A 425 -1.14 -7.07 23.23
C ALA A 425 -1.92 -6.97 21.91
N LYS A 426 -1.19 -7.00 20.78
CA LYS A 426 -1.79 -7.03 19.44
C LYS A 426 -2.64 -8.28 19.29
N GLN A 427 -3.84 -8.13 18.74
CA GLN A 427 -4.62 -9.29 18.35
C GLN A 427 -3.86 -10.04 17.25
N ALA A 428 -3.60 -11.32 17.48
CA ALA A 428 -2.92 -12.15 16.50
C ALA A 428 -3.84 -12.39 15.29
N VAL A 429 -3.29 -12.24 14.08
CA VAL A 429 -3.95 -12.66 12.85
C VAL A 429 -3.94 -14.18 12.81
N ARG A 430 -5.12 -14.78 12.76
CA ARG A 430 -5.24 -16.23 12.68
C ARG A 430 -5.01 -16.66 11.24
N THR A 431 -4.10 -17.61 11.02
CA THR A 431 -3.87 -18.19 9.71
C THR A 431 -4.45 -19.60 9.62
N ILE A 432 -4.66 -20.10 8.40
CA ILE A 432 -4.90 -21.54 8.17
C ILE A 432 -3.61 -22.34 8.45
N GLY A 433 -3.76 -23.62 8.81
CA GLY A 433 -2.60 -24.46 9.16
C GLY A 433 -1.61 -24.64 8.01
N LEU A 434 -0.33 -24.82 8.34
CA LEU A 434 0.79 -24.92 7.39
C LEU A 434 0.56 -25.90 6.24
N LYS A 435 0.09 -27.13 6.52
CA LYS A 435 -0.21 -28.11 5.48
C LYS A 435 -1.20 -27.58 4.44
N ARG A 436 -2.24 -26.86 4.89
CA ARG A 436 -3.26 -26.28 3.99
C ARG A 436 -2.67 -25.10 3.21
N ARG A 437 -1.89 -24.22 3.87
CA ARG A 437 -1.13 -23.14 3.20
C ARG A 437 -0.30 -23.68 2.02
N CYS A 438 0.37 -24.82 2.19
CA CYS A 438 1.25 -25.39 1.16
C CYS A 438 0.52 -26.21 0.08
N THR A 439 -0.79 -26.46 0.18
CA THR A 439 -1.51 -27.39 -0.72
C THR A 439 -2.79 -26.84 -1.33
N THR A 440 -3.25 -25.68 -0.87
CA THR A 440 -4.47 -25.04 -1.38
C THR A 440 -4.24 -23.55 -1.62
N PHE A 441 -5.15 -22.96 -2.38
CA PHE A 441 -5.23 -21.52 -2.62
C PHE A 441 -6.22 -20.83 -1.68
N ASP A 442 -6.58 -21.48 -0.57
CA ASP A 442 -7.48 -20.88 0.43
C ASP A 442 -6.86 -19.60 1.02
N PRO A 443 -7.69 -18.60 1.38
CA PRO A 443 -7.21 -17.39 2.03
C PRO A 443 -6.40 -17.72 3.28
N VAL A 444 -5.13 -17.31 3.31
CA VAL A 444 -4.20 -17.68 4.39
C VAL A 444 -4.62 -17.02 5.70
N GLU A 445 -4.84 -15.71 5.64
CA GLU A 445 -5.26 -14.90 6.79
C GLU A 445 -6.78 -14.95 6.98
N ARG A 446 -7.21 -15.15 8.22
CA ARG A 446 -8.62 -15.05 8.62
C ARG A 446 -8.93 -13.68 9.18
N THR A 447 -10.09 -13.15 8.80
CA THR A 447 -10.62 -11.91 9.36
C THR A 447 -10.86 -12.00 10.86
N TYR A 448 -10.70 -10.89 11.57
CA TYR A 448 -11.07 -10.82 12.97
C TYR A 448 -12.56 -11.09 13.20
N GLY A 449 -12.86 -11.89 14.22
CA GLY A 449 -14.21 -11.93 14.82
C GLY A 449 -14.57 -10.57 15.41
N GLY A 450 -15.87 -10.29 15.61
CA GLY A 450 -16.32 -8.97 16.09
C GLY A 450 -15.65 -8.57 17.41
N LYS A 451 -15.59 -9.50 18.37
CA LYS A 451 -14.91 -9.29 19.67
C LYS A 451 -13.41 -9.00 19.52
N ALA A 452 -12.71 -9.71 18.63
CA ALA A 452 -11.28 -9.49 18.39
C ALA A 452 -11.03 -8.14 17.68
N ALA A 453 -11.87 -7.78 16.72
CA ALA A 453 -11.78 -6.48 16.05
C ALA A 453 -12.01 -5.32 17.02
N ILE A 454 -13.02 -5.43 17.90
CA ILE A 454 -13.26 -4.44 18.96
C ILE A 454 -12.07 -4.36 19.91
N ALA A 455 -11.55 -5.50 20.38
CA ALA A 455 -10.39 -5.55 21.27
C ALA A 455 -9.14 -4.89 20.65
N GLU A 456 -8.89 -5.15 19.36
CA GLU A 456 -7.80 -4.50 18.62
C GLU A 456 -8.05 -3.00 18.42
N ALA A 457 -9.28 -2.59 18.11
CA ALA A 457 -9.63 -1.18 17.95
C ALA A 457 -9.51 -0.39 19.27
N THR A 458 -9.77 -1.02 20.42
CA THR A 458 -9.56 -0.46 21.76
C THR A 458 -8.09 -0.14 22.04
N ARG A 459 -7.14 -0.70 21.30
CA ARG A 459 -5.71 -0.34 21.41
C ARG A 459 -5.39 1.04 20.82
N CYS A 460 -6.28 1.61 20.00
CA CYS A 460 -6.05 2.90 19.38
C CYS A 460 -5.91 4.02 20.42
N LEU A 461 -4.84 4.82 20.31
CA LEU A 461 -4.56 5.92 21.23
C LEU A 461 -5.50 7.13 21.05
N SER A 462 -6.27 7.16 19.95
CA SER A 462 -7.06 8.34 19.53
C SER A 462 -6.20 9.61 19.47
N CYS A 463 -5.00 9.50 18.90
CA CYS A 463 -3.99 10.57 18.90
C CYS A 463 -4.35 11.78 18.01
N ASP A 464 -5.43 11.69 17.23
CA ASP A 464 -6.08 12.78 16.53
C ASP A 464 -6.91 13.68 17.47
N LEU A 465 -7.50 13.09 18.51
CA LEU A 465 -8.35 13.78 19.48
C LEU A 465 -7.60 14.22 20.74
N ARG A 466 -6.32 13.86 20.88
CA ARG A 466 -5.49 14.18 22.04
C ARG A 466 -4.39 15.16 21.68
N SER A 467 -4.13 16.10 22.57
CA SER A 467 -3.00 17.03 22.51
C SER A 467 -2.31 17.06 23.85
N PHE A 468 -0.98 17.25 23.86
CA PHE A 468 -0.20 17.24 25.09
C PHE A 468 0.71 18.46 25.16
N ASP A 469 0.78 19.11 26.31
CA ASP A 469 1.85 20.03 26.65
C ASP A 469 3.05 19.26 27.18
N VAL A 470 4.23 19.60 26.67
CA VAL A 470 5.51 19.10 27.15
C VAL A 470 6.26 20.29 27.74
N ILE A 471 6.43 20.28 29.05
CA ILE A 471 7.06 21.36 29.81
C ILE A 471 8.38 20.84 30.34
N ILE A 472 9.46 21.60 30.09
CA ILE A 472 10.79 21.28 30.59
C ILE A 472 11.19 22.32 31.63
N ASN A 473 11.53 21.87 32.83
CA ASN A 473 12.13 22.71 33.85
C ASN A 473 13.62 22.91 33.53
N GLY A 474 13.91 23.99 32.80
CA GLY A 474 15.26 24.35 32.39
C GLY A 474 16.23 24.62 33.56
N LEU A 475 15.73 24.90 34.77
CA LEU A 475 16.56 25.15 35.95
C LEU A 475 17.25 23.89 36.48
N ILE A 476 16.61 22.72 36.31
CA ILE A 476 17.11 21.44 36.85
C ILE A 476 17.58 20.47 35.77
N CYS A 477 17.29 20.74 34.49
CA CYS A 477 17.75 19.92 33.38
C CYS A 477 19.28 19.99 33.24
N LYS A 478 19.94 18.83 33.16
CA LYS A 478 21.40 18.70 33.03
C LYS A 478 21.90 18.26 31.65
N ASP A 479 21.10 18.46 30.61
CA ASP A 479 21.54 18.23 29.22
C ASP A 479 22.04 16.79 28.93
N CYS A 480 21.41 15.78 29.53
CA CYS A 480 21.81 14.37 29.35
C CYS A 480 21.41 13.78 27.99
N GLY A 481 20.59 14.47 27.19
CA GLY A 481 20.18 14.01 25.85
C GLY A 481 19.15 12.87 25.82
N TYR A 482 18.89 12.14 26.92
CA TYR A 482 18.00 10.96 26.89
C TYR A 482 16.60 11.23 26.34
N CYS A 483 16.03 12.42 26.59
CA CYS A 483 14.73 12.79 26.02
C CYS A 483 14.73 12.86 24.48
N GLN A 484 15.84 13.26 23.88
CA GLN A 484 16.04 13.29 22.42
C GLN A 484 16.23 11.87 21.88
N GLU A 485 17.02 11.04 22.58
CA GLU A 485 17.27 9.65 22.17
C GLU A 485 16.01 8.78 22.18
N VAL A 486 15.16 8.90 23.22
CA VAL A 486 13.96 8.06 23.33
C VAL A 486 12.77 8.57 22.52
N CYS A 487 12.80 9.82 22.05
CA CYS A 487 11.69 10.45 21.35
C CYS A 487 11.85 10.36 19.83
N SER A 488 11.15 9.43 19.19
CA SER A 488 11.22 9.31 17.73
C SER A 488 10.48 10.41 16.95
N LEU A 489 9.87 11.36 17.67
CA LEU A 489 9.07 12.45 17.10
C LEU A 489 9.81 13.79 17.20
N THR A 490 11.11 13.75 17.55
CA THR A 490 12.00 14.92 17.57
C THR A 490 11.42 16.12 18.31
N ILE A 491 10.69 15.88 19.42
CA ILE A 491 10.02 16.92 20.20
C ILE A 491 11.03 17.86 20.88
N PHE A 492 12.22 17.33 21.18
CA PHE A 492 13.22 17.95 22.02
C PHE A 492 14.40 18.44 21.19
N GLU A 493 14.84 19.66 21.46
CA GLU A 493 16.09 20.24 20.99
C GLU A 493 16.94 20.69 22.19
N GLN A 494 18.20 21.04 21.95
CA GLN A 494 19.07 21.62 22.95
C GLN A 494 18.93 23.14 22.96
N SER A 495 18.81 23.75 24.14
CA SER A 495 18.82 25.21 24.29
C SER A 495 20.11 25.84 23.77
N ALA A 496 20.01 27.03 23.17
CA ALA A 496 21.19 27.85 22.87
C ALA A 496 21.82 28.41 24.15
N ASP A 497 20.99 28.69 25.17
CA ASP A 497 21.36 29.35 26.41
C ASP A 497 21.68 28.36 27.53
N PHE A 498 22.56 28.78 28.45
CA PHE A 498 22.90 28.05 29.67
C PHE A 498 21.91 28.37 30.80
N ASN A 499 21.58 27.35 31.60
CA ASN A 499 20.89 27.53 32.87
C ASN A 499 21.87 27.96 33.98
N PRO A 500 21.38 28.35 35.18
CA PRO A 500 22.24 28.78 36.29
C PRO A 500 23.27 27.74 36.77
N SER A 501 23.04 26.46 36.45
CA SER A 501 23.95 25.35 36.79
C SER A 501 25.00 25.10 35.71
N GLY A 502 25.02 25.88 34.62
CA GLY A 502 26.01 25.78 33.54
C GLY A 502 25.70 24.73 32.47
N TYR A 503 24.47 24.21 32.40
CA TYR A 503 24.03 23.24 31.38
C TYR A 503 23.16 23.92 30.32
N LYS A 504 23.11 23.34 29.11
CA LYS A 504 22.16 23.76 28.07
C LYS A 504 20.90 22.90 28.15
N PRO A 505 19.84 23.34 28.84
CA PRO A 505 18.68 22.48 29.06
C PRO A 505 18.02 22.08 27.74
N ALA A 506 17.34 20.94 27.72
CA ALA A 506 16.47 20.60 26.61
C ALA A 506 15.31 21.60 26.51
N VAL A 507 14.84 21.85 25.29
CA VAL A 507 13.63 22.65 24.98
C VAL A 507 12.66 21.82 24.17
N ALA A 508 11.35 21.97 24.41
CA ALA A 508 10.31 21.26 23.69
C ALA A 508 9.76 22.14 22.55
N VAL A 509 10.13 21.83 21.31
CA VAL A 509 9.85 22.70 20.13
C VAL A 509 8.66 22.23 19.30
N HIS A 510 8.44 20.91 19.21
CA HIS A 510 7.40 20.31 18.37
C HIS A 510 6.31 19.65 19.21
N THR A 511 5.88 20.30 20.30
CA THR A 511 4.94 19.72 21.27
C THR A 511 3.59 19.32 20.66
N ASP A 512 3.21 19.96 19.55
CA ASP A 512 2.05 19.60 18.75
C ASP A 512 2.14 18.17 18.19
N GLN A 513 3.34 17.60 18.04
CA GLN A 513 3.58 16.21 17.62
C GLN A 513 3.64 15.20 18.78
N CYS A 514 3.61 15.64 20.04
CA CYS A 514 3.64 14.75 21.20
C CYS A 514 2.40 13.82 21.26
N THR A 515 2.63 12.50 21.33
CA THR A 515 1.57 11.48 21.41
C THR A 515 1.24 11.03 22.85
N GLY A 516 1.87 11.66 23.85
CA GLY A 516 1.65 11.35 25.26
C GLY A 516 2.26 10.02 25.69
N CYS A 517 3.36 9.57 25.07
CA CYS A 517 3.96 8.26 25.38
C CYS A 517 4.66 8.16 26.73
N LEU A 518 4.98 9.29 27.34
CA LEU A 518 5.64 9.42 28.65
C LEU A 518 7.04 8.78 28.75
N ARG A 519 7.61 8.24 27.66
CA ARG A 519 8.97 7.68 27.67
C ARG A 519 10.01 8.70 28.15
N CYS A 520 9.96 9.92 27.61
CA CYS A 520 10.85 11.00 28.00
C CYS A 520 10.65 11.45 29.45
N LEU A 521 9.41 11.41 29.96
CA LEU A 521 9.12 11.69 31.37
C LEU A 521 9.74 10.63 32.29
N TYR A 522 9.61 9.35 31.96
CA TYR A 522 10.14 8.25 32.79
C TYR A 522 11.66 8.07 32.69
N ILE A 523 12.29 8.40 31.56
CA ILE A 523 13.74 8.28 31.40
C ILE A 523 14.49 9.48 32.01
N CYS A 524 13.81 10.59 32.31
CA CYS A 524 14.46 11.82 32.76
C CYS A 524 15.04 11.65 34.18
N PRO A 525 16.37 11.66 34.35
CA PRO A 525 17.00 11.39 35.65
C PRO A 525 16.76 12.52 36.67
N ASP A 526 16.54 13.74 36.17
CA ASP A 526 16.36 14.94 37.00
C ASP A 526 14.87 15.31 37.19
N PHE A 527 13.94 14.49 36.70
CA PHE A 527 12.50 14.77 36.73
C PHE A 527 12.13 16.15 36.14
N ALA A 528 12.91 16.60 35.15
CA ALA A 528 12.78 17.91 34.53
C ALA A 528 11.61 18.00 33.54
N ILE A 529 10.95 16.90 33.19
CA ILE A 529 9.95 16.84 32.12
C ILE A 529 8.56 16.57 32.71
N THR A 530 7.62 17.45 32.42
CA THR A 530 6.19 17.28 32.71
C THR A 530 5.43 17.13 31.39
N ILE A 531 4.52 16.15 31.33
CA ILE A 531 3.61 15.97 30.19
C ILE A 531 2.17 16.03 30.70
N GLN A 532 1.37 16.93 30.15
CA GLN A 532 -0.03 17.12 30.52
C GLN A 532 -0.90 17.03 29.27
N GLU A 533 -2.00 16.29 29.35
CA GLU A 533 -3.00 16.27 28.28
C GLU A 533 -3.83 17.56 28.32
N LYS A 534 -3.95 18.24 27.18
CA LYS A 534 -4.82 19.40 27.05
C LYS A 534 -6.26 18.92 27.13
N LYS A 535 -7.04 19.48 28.05
CA LYS A 535 -8.49 19.25 28.07
C LYS A 535 -9.11 19.90 26.83
N ALA A 536 -9.93 19.15 26.10
CA ALA A 536 -10.64 19.68 24.94
C ALA A 536 -11.55 20.84 25.37
N GLY A 537 -11.29 22.06 24.88
CA GLY A 537 -12.08 23.25 25.17
C GLY A 537 -11.53 24.20 26.24
N ALA A 538 -10.25 24.07 26.63
CA ALA A 538 -9.52 25.08 27.42
C ALA A 538 -8.68 26.00 26.53
#